data_AF-A0A4R1GC85-F1
#
_entry.id   AF-A0A4R1GC85-F1
#
_cell.length_a   1.000
_cell.length_b   1.000
_cell.length_c   1.000
_cell.angle_alpha   90.00
_cell.angle_beta   90.00
_cell.angle_gamma   90.00
#
_symmetry.space_group_name_H-M   'P 1'
#
loop_
_entity.id
_entity.type
_entity.pdbx_description
1 polymer ?
#
loop_
_entity_poly.entity_id
_entity_poly.type
_entity_poly.pdbx_seq_one_letter_code
_entity_poly.pdbx_strand_id
1 'polypeptide(L)'
;MHNQGMSKRPSKADIRKELERQVQDYVRDGGEIKQVRQGESGVEDGAAFQPPFSDGRPVQPRTPALDVLAAIDARRKQSKQKPKTASRQKPRKKIIYDDFGEPLREVWVEN
;
A
#
# COMPACT_ATOMS: atom_id res chain seq x y z
N MET A 1 -0.31 -25.91 -40.22
CA MET A 1 -0.25 -26.51 -38.88
C MET A 1 -1.01 -25.61 -37.92
N HIS A 2 -2.20 -26.00 -37.50
CA HIS A 2 -3.04 -25.20 -36.60
C HIS A 2 -2.56 -25.42 -35.16
N ASN A 3 -2.15 -24.34 -34.51
CA ASN A 3 -1.62 -24.39 -33.14
C ASN A 3 -2.77 -24.61 -32.14
N GLN A 4 -3.09 -25.88 -31.89
CA GLN A 4 -3.95 -26.35 -30.80
C GLN A 4 -3.16 -26.25 -29.50
N GLY A 5 -3.36 -25.21 -28.68
CA GLY A 5 -2.60 -25.13 -27.43
C GLY A 5 -2.67 -23.83 -26.64
N MET A 6 -3.86 -23.34 -26.31
CA MET A 6 -4.09 -22.46 -25.16
C MET A 6 -5.53 -22.68 -24.69
N SER A 7 -5.73 -23.47 -23.62
CA SER A 7 -7.01 -23.48 -22.90
C SER A 7 -7.29 -22.05 -22.46
N LYS A 8 -8.19 -21.36 -23.15
CA LYS A 8 -8.56 -19.98 -22.83
C LYS A 8 -9.09 -19.99 -21.40
N ARG A 9 -8.43 -19.23 -20.51
CA ARG A 9 -8.98 -19.00 -19.17
C ARG A 9 -10.38 -18.41 -19.33
N PRO A 10 -11.38 -18.90 -18.59
CA PRO A 10 -12.74 -18.39 -18.70
C PRO A 10 -12.75 -16.89 -18.43
N SER A 11 -13.54 -16.15 -19.21
CA SER A 11 -13.74 -14.73 -18.97
C SER A 11 -14.60 -14.51 -17.72
N LYS A 12 -14.63 -13.28 -17.20
CA LYS A 12 -15.56 -12.91 -16.12
C LYS A 12 -17.03 -13.19 -16.48
N ALA A 13 -17.40 -13.04 -17.75
CA ALA A 13 -18.75 -13.31 -18.21
C ALA A 13 -19.06 -14.81 -18.18
N ASP A 14 -18.09 -15.65 -18.54
CA ASP A 14 -18.24 -17.11 -18.50
C ASP A 14 -18.38 -17.60 -17.04
N ILE A 15 -17.57 -17.04 -16.13
CA ILE A 15 -17.66 -17.34 -14.69
C ILE A 15 -19.03 -16.93 -14.13
N ARG A 16 -19.58 -15.78 -14.54
CA ARG A 16 -20.90 -15.33 -14.09
C ARG A 16 -22.00 -16.29 -14.54
N LYS A 17 -22.00 -16.69 -15.81
CA LYS A 17 -22.97 -17.66 -16.37
C LYS A 17 -22.88 -19.00 -15.65
N GLU A 18 -21.66 -19.46 -15.36
CA GLU A 18 -21.41 -20.69 -14.64
C GLU A 18 -21.99 -20.63 -13.21
N LEU A 19 -21.72 -19.55 -12.47
CA LEU A 19 -22.26 -19.35 -11.12
C LEU A 19 -23.80 -19.29 -11.11
N GLU A 20 -24.40 -18.59 -12.08
CA GLU A 20 -25.87 -18.53 -12.21
C GLU A 20 -26.46 -19.93 -12.46
N ARG A 21 -25.84 -20.74 -13.32
CA ARG A 21 -26.26 -22.12 -13.56
C ARG A 21 -26.17 -22.97 -12.28
N GLN A 22 -25.04 -22.89 -11.56
CA GLN A 22 -24.83 -23.64 -10.32
C GLN A 22 -25.86 -23.28 -9.23
N VAL A 23 -26.18 -21.99 -9.10
CA VAL A 23 -27.22 -21.55 -8.16
C VAL A 23 -28.60 -22.10 -8.55
N GLN A 24 -28.95 -22.07 -9.84
CA GLN A 24 -30.21 -22.64 -10.33
C GLN A 24 -30.30 -24.15 -10.12
N ASP A 25 -29.21 -24.87 -10.41
CA ASP A 25 -29.11 -26.31 -10.17
C ASP A 25 -29.31 -26.63 -8.70
N TYR A 26 -28.63 -25.91 -7.79
CA TYR A 26 -28.76 -26.09 -6.35
C TYR A 26 -30.20 -25.90 -5.85
N VAL A 27 -30.88 -24.85 -6.33
CA VAL A 27 -32.27 -24.58 -5.96
C VAL A 27 -33.23 -25.63 -6.54
N ARG A 28 -33.03 -26.04 -7.80
CA ARG A 28 -33.84 -27.08 -8.44
C ARG A 28 -33.75 -28.41 -7.70
N ASP A 29 -32.57 -28.75 -7.22
CA ASP A 29 -32.31 -30.01 -6.52
C ASP A 29 -32.78 -29.98 -5.05
N GLY A 30 -33.48 -28.91 -4.65
CA GLY A 30 -34.10 -28.76 -3.32
C GLY A 30 -33.25 -28.00 -2.30
N GLY A 31 -32.16 -27.35 -2.74
CA GLY A 31 -31.33 -26.50 -1.89
C GLY A 31 -32.03 -25.21 -1.47
N GLU A 32 -31.79 -24.78 -0.23
CA GLU A 32 -32.37 -23.56 0.34
C GLU A 32 -31.35 -22.43 0.40
N ILE A 33 -31.72 -21.24 -0.08
CA ILE A 33 -30.88 -20.04 0.01
C ILE A 33 -31.18 -19.31 1.32
N LYS A 34 -30.18 -19.26 2.22
CA LYS A 34 -30.26 -18.49 3.45
C LYS A 34 -29.94 -17.01 3.19
N GLN A 35 -30.88 -16.12 3.48
CA GLN A 35 -30.68 -14.69 3.40
C GLN A 35 -30.26 -14.12 4.76
N VAL A 36 -29.03 -13.61 4.84
CA VAL A 36 -28.49 -12.95 6.05
C VAL A 36 -28.50 -11.44 5.89
N ARG A 37 -28.59 -10.72 7.01
CA ARG A 37 -28.55 -9.24 6.97
C ARG A 37 -27.11 -8.77 6.75
N GLN A 38 -26.95 -7.68 6.02
CA GLN A 38 -25.64 -7.07 5.86
C GLN A 38 -25.12 -6.61 7.23
N GLY A 39 -23.88 -6.98 7.56
CA GLY A 39 -23.25 -6.67 8.86
C GLY A 39 -23.56 -7.66 9.97
N GLU A 40 -24.32 -8.73 9.69
CA GLU A 40 -24.51 -9.85 10.62
C GLU A 40 -23.19 -10.61 10.79
N SER A 41 -22.79 -10.84 12.04
CA SER A 41 -21.57 -11.58 12.38
C SER A 41 -21.80 -13.08 12.16
N GLY A 42 -20.81 -13.78 11.62
CA GLY A 42 -20.83 -15.25 11.54
C GLY A 42 -20.53 -15.95 12.87
N VAL A 43 -20.51 -15.20 13.98
CA VAL A 43 -20.27 -15.71 15.33
C VAL A 43 -21.62 -16.03 15.97
N GLU A 44 -21.80 -17.27 16.43
CA GLU A 44 -23.02 -17.71 17.12
C GLU A 44 -23.31 -16.82 18.34
N ASP A 45 -24.59 -16.56 18.62
CA ASP A 45 -25.06 -15.59 19.63
C ASP A 45 -24.27 -15.64 20.95
N GLY A 46 -23.45 -14.62 21.19
CA GLY A 46 -22.69 -14.45 22.43
C GLY A 46 -21.37 -15.23 22.52
N ALA A 47 -21.01 -16.03 21.51
CA ALA A 47 -19.70 -16.67 21.47
C ALA A 47 -18.59 -15.61 21.26
N ALA A 48 -17.45 -15.81 21.93
CA ALA A 48 -16.27 -15.02 21.62
C ALA A 48 -15.78 -15.39 20.21
N PHE A 49 -15.49 -14.38 19.37
CA PHE A 49 -14.86 -14.60 18.07
C PHE A 49 -13.58 -15.41 18.25
N GLN A 50 -13.58 -16.64 17.74
CA GLN A 50 -12.39 -17.48 17.70
C GLN A 50 -11.73 -17.30 16.33
N PRO A 51 -10.48 -16.81 16.26
CA PRO A 51 -9.76 -16.73 15.00
C PRO A 51 -9.71 -18.13 14.37
N PRO A 52 -10.16 -18.31 13.11
CA PRO A 52 -10.16 -19.63 12.45
C PRO A 52 -8.77 -20.23 12.30
N PHE A 53 -7.73 -19.39 12.43
CA PHE A 53 -6.32 -19.77 12.42
C PHE A 53 -5.69 -19.53 13.80
N SER A 54 -6.21 -20.21 14.83
CA SER A 54 -5.50 -20.31 16.10
C SER A 54 -4.81 -21.67 16.16
N ASP A 55 -3.48 -21.68 16.26
CA ASP A 55 -2.69 -22.91 16.28
C ASP A 55 -2.88 -23.74 17.58
N GLY A 56 -3.87 -23.38 18.42
CA GLY A 56 -4.08 -23.91 19.77
C GLY A 56 -2.92 -23.64 20.75
N ARG A 57 -1.86 -22.93 20.31
CA ARG A 57 -0.67 -22.67 21.11
C ARG A 57 -0.94 -21.57 22.14
N PRO A 58 -0.46 -21.71 23.39
CA PRO A 58 -0.56 -20.64 24.37
C PRO A 58 0.20 -19.41 23.87
N VAL A 59 -0.22 -18.23 24.35
CA VAL A 59 0.45 -16.96 24.04
C VAL A 59 1.92 -17.08 24.41
N GLN A 60 2.80 -16.96 23.40
CA GLN A 60 4.24 -17.02 23.62
C GLN A 60 4.74 -15.70 24.20
N PRO A 61 5.57 -15.72 25.25
CA PRO A 61 6.25 -14.52 25.73
C PRO A 61 7.19 -14.01 24.63
N ARG A 62 7.07 -12.73 24.29
CA ARG A 62 7.95 -12.08 23.31
C ARG A 62 9.17 -11.52 24.01
N THR A 63 10.35 -11.74 23.43
CA THR A 63 11.57 -11.07 23.87
C THR A 63 11.57 -9.62 23.37
N PRO A 64 11.60 -8.61 24.27
CA PRO A 64 11.66 -7.22 23.85
C PRO A 64 13.00 -6.93 23.15
N ALA A 65 12.96 -6.51 21.89
CA ALA A 65 14.13 -6.18 21.07
C ALA A 65 14.40 -4.66 21.03
N LEU A 66 14.17 -3.96 22.15
CA LEU A 66 14.25 -2.50 22.23
C LEU A 66 15.65 -1.98 21.88
N ASP A 67 16.69 -2.65 22.36
CA ASP A 67 18.08 -2.27 22.10
C ASP A 67 18.46 -2.40 20.62
N VAL A 68 17.94 -3.43 19.96
CA VAL A 68 18.14 -3.66 18.51
C VAL A 68 17.46 -2.56 17.70
N LEU A 69 16.22 -2.20 18.08
CA LEU A 69 15.50 -1.09 17.46
C LEU A 69 16.25 0.24 17.64
N ALA A 70 16.74 0.51 18.85
CA ALA A 70 17.53 1.70 19.15
C ALA A 70 18.82 1.77 18.30
N ALA A 71 19.53 0.65 18.15
CA ALA A 71 20.73 0.56 17.31
C ALA A 71 20.41 0.81 15.82
N ILE A 72 19.32 0.23 15.31
CA ILE A 72 18.87 0.45 13.92
C ILE A 72 18.53 1.93 13.69
N ASP A 73 17.84 2.57 14.63
CA ASP A 73 17.46 3.98 14.52
C ASP A 73 18.66 4.92 14.60
N ALA A 74 19.62 4.64 15.48
CA ALA A 74 20.88 5.39 15.54
C ALA A 74 21.62 5.33 14.19
N ARG A 75 21.74 4.13 13.60
CA ARG A 75 22.34 3.94 12.28
C ARG A 75 21.59 4.70 11.18
N ARG A 76 20.26 4.65 11.18
CA ARG A 76 19.42 5.39 10.23
C ARG A 76 19.57 6.91 10.35
N LYS A 77 19.74 7.43 11.56
CA LYS A 77 19.99 8.86 11.80
C LYS A 77 21.36 9.30 11.29
N GLN A 78 22.40 8.50 11.52
CA GLN A 78 23.76 8.78 11.05
C GLN A 78 23.84 8.82 9.52
N SER A 79 23.20 7.86 8.83
CA SER A 79 23.18 7.83 7.35
C SER A 79 22.44 9.01 6.70
N LYS A 80 21.60 9.75 7.45
CA LYS A 80 20.84 10.90 6.93
C LYS A 80 21.59 12.23 7.05
N GLN A 81 22.69 12.28 7.80
CA GLN A 81 23.51 13.47 7.86
C GLN A 81 24.32 13.58 6.56
N LYS A 82 23.71 14.18 5.53
CA LYS A 82 24.49 14.73 4.42
C LYS A 82 25.53 15.66 5.03
N PRO A 83 26.82 15.56 4.66
CA PRO A 83 27.80 16.54 5.12
C PRO A 83 27.22 17.91 4.81
N LYS A 84 27.16 18.78 5.83
CA LYS A 84 26.83 20.19 5.63
C LYS A 84 27.96 20.75 4.79
N THR A 85 27.82 20.68 3.47
CA THR A 85 28.68 21.40 2.57
C THR A 85 28.45 22.86 2.93
N ALA A 86 29.44 23.49 3.56
CA ALA A 86 29.43 24.93 3.72
C ALA A 86 29.25 25.48 2.30
N SER A 87 28.05 25.99 1.99
CA SER A 87 27.80 26.52 0.66
C SER A 87 28.69 27.75 0.53
N ARG A 88 29.82 27.60 -0.18
CA ARG A 88 30.68 28.73 -0.47
C ARG A 88 29.82 29.72 -1.24
N GLN A 89 29.55 30.88 -0.66
CA GLN A 89 28.75 31.92 -1.31
C GLN A 89 29.42 32.24 -2.64
N LYS A 90 28.76 31.87 -3.74
CA LYS A 90 29.27 32.16 -5.09
C LYS A 90 28.71 33.53 -5.48
N PRO A 91 29.51 34.39 -6.12
CA PRO A 91 28.98 35.64 -6.65
C PRO A 91 27.83 35.33 -7.61
N ARG A 92 26.74 36.09 -7.51
CA ARG A 92 25.54 35.94 -8.35
C ARG A 92 25.39 37.15 -9.26
N LYS A 93 24.93 36.93 -10.49
CA LYS A 93 24.56 38.02 -11.39
C LYS A 93 23.25 38.64 -10.92
N LYS A 94 23.24 39.96 -10.80
CA LYS A 94 22.05 40.77 -10.51
C LYS A 94 21.87 41.80 -11.62
N ILE A 95 20.68 41.86 -12.18
CA ILE A 95 20.32 42.86 -13.18
C ILE A 95 19.89 44.13 -12.44
N ILE A 96 20.43 45.27 -12.86
CA ILE A 96 19.98 46.60 -12.42
C ILE A 96 18.94 47.09 -13.41
N TYR A 97 17.80 47.54 -12.88
CA TYR A 97 16.68 48.06 -13.67
C TYR A 97 16.58 49.57 -13.47
N ASP A 98 16.21 50.29 -14.52
CA ASP A 98 15.89 51.73 -14.48
C ASP A 98 14.52 51.98 -13.82
N ASP A 99 14.16 53.24 -13.59
CA ASP A 99 12.88 53.67 -13.00
C ASP A 99 11.64 53.20 -13.80
N PHE A 100 11.85 52.82 -15.08
CA PHE A 100 10.84 52.23 -15.96
C PHE A 100 10.90 50.69 -16.06
N GLY A 101 11.80 50.02 -15.33
CA GLY A 101 11.90 48.57 -15.28
C GLY A 101 12.68 47.92 -16.44
N GLU A 102 13.33 48.71 -17.29
CA GLU A 102 14.19 48.20 -18.36
C GLU A 102 15.57 47.76 -17.79
N PRO A 103 16.14 46.64 -18.25
CA PRO A 103 17.42 46.15 -17.75
C PRO A 103 18.58 47.01 -18.27
N LEU A 104 19.25 47.73 -17.38
CA LEU A 104 20.40 48.58 -17.73
C LEU A 104 21.70 47.78 -17.84
N ARG A 105 22.02 46.96 -16.83
CA ARG A 105 23.28 46.18 -16.79
C ARG A 105 23.25 45.01 -15.82
N GLU A 106 24.07 44.01 -16.11
CA GLU A 106 24.38 42.91 -15.19
C GLU A 106 25.59 43.27 -14.30
N VAL A 107 25.46 43.09 -12.99
CA VAL A 107 26.57 43.20 -12.04
C VAL A 107 26.72 41.90 -11.24
N TRP A 108 27.96 41.51 -10.97
CA TRP A 108 28.25 40.41 -10.04
C TRP A 108 28.21 40.93 -8.61
N VAL A 109 27.39 40.31 -7.77
CA VAL A 109 27.25 40.65 -6.35
C VAL A 109 27.72 39.47 -5.51
N GLU A 110 28.69 39.72 -4.63
CA GLU A 110 29.07 38.79 -3.57
C GLU A 110 28.00 38.81 -2.49
N ASN A 111 27.77 37.64 -1.88
CA ASN A 111 26.57 37.37 -1.11
C ASN A 111 26.91 36.91 0.31
#